data_AF-A0A1C3WPV2-F1
#
_entry.id   AF-A0A1C3WPV2-F1
#
_cell.length_a   1.000
_cell.length_b   1.000
_cell.length_c   1.000
_cell.angle_alpha   90.00
_cell.angle_beta   90.00
_cell.angle_gamma   90.00
#
_symmetry.space_group_name_H-M   'P 1'
#
loop_
_entity.id
_entity.type
_entity.pdbx_description
1 polymer ?
#
loop_
_entity_poly.entity_id
_entity_poly.type
_entity_poly.pdbx_seq_one_letter_code
_entity_poly.pdbx_strand_id
1 'polypeptide(L)'
;MELDIVALSRLQFAMTALYHFLFVPLTLGLSVLLAIMETTYVMTGRQIWRQMTKFWGTLFGINFVLGVATGIVMEFQFGMNWSYYSYYVGDIFGAPLAIEGLMAFFLEATFVGLFFFGWDKLSKVGHLVATWAVALGSNFSALWILIANGWMQNPVGSALNPQTMRMEITSFFDVVFNPVAQAKFVHTVSAGYVCASVFVLGVSAWYMLKGRHIEIAKRSMTVAASFGLASALSVVVLGDESGYLTTEHQKMKLAAIEGMWTTEPAPAAFTAFGFPDQEARETHYAVHIPWVMGLIGTRSLTTEISGIDTLEKQAETRIRDGIKAYDALMKIRAAKPVAAGTAVQDPAAEQARSSFAD
;
A
#
# COMPACT_ATOMS: atom_id res chain seq x y z
N MET A 1 17.12 -19.79 11.58
CA MET A 1 17.29 -18.35 11.32
C MET A 1 18.25 -17.83 12.37
N GLU A 2 19.48 -17.47 11.98
CA GLU A 2 20.41 -16.81 12.90
C GLU A 2 19.89 -15.40 13.19
N LEU A 3 19.91 -14.99 14.46
CA LEU A 3 19.47 -13.65 14.89
C LEU A 3 20.60 -12.63 14.66
N ASP A 4 20.91 -12.38 13.40
CA ASP A 4 21.81 -11.29 13.02
C ASP A 4 21.10 -9.93 13.05
N ILE A 5 21.86 -8.85 12.84
CA ILE A 5 21.30 -7.49 12.87
C ILE A 5 20.20 -7.28 11.82
N VAL A 6 20.33 -7.90 10.64
CA VAL A 6 19.36 -7.76 9.55
C VAL A 6 18.05 -8.47 9.91
N ALA A 7 18.14 -9.68 10.47
CA ALA A 7 17.00 -10.46 10.94
C ALA A 7 16.28 -9.75 12.10
N LEU A 8 17.02 -9.16 13.04
CA LEU A 8 16.44 -8.38 14.14
C LEU A 8 15.74 -7.11 13.63
N SER A 9 16.34 -6.37 12.68
CA SER A 9 15.70 -5.20 12.07
C SER A 9 14.42 -5.58 11.30
N ARG A 10 14.43 -6.71 10.56
CA ARG A 10 13.23 -7.26 9.90
C ARG A 10 12.16 -7.65 10.90
N LEU A 11 12.52 -8.34 11.98
CA LEU A 11 11.59 -8.76 13.03
C LEU A 11 10.97 -7.55 13.73
N GLN A 12 11.79 -6.55 14.07
CA GLN A 12 11.29 -5.31 14.68
C GLN A 12 10.29 -4.59 13.77
N PHE A 13 10.65 -4.40 12.49
CA PHE A 13 9.75 -3.77 11.52
C PHE A 13 8.48 -4.59 11.32
N ALA A 14 8.58 -5.92 11.23
CA ALA A 14 7.44 -6.81 11.10
C ALA A 14 6.49 -6.69 12.30
N MET A 15 7.00 -6.71 13.53
CA MET A 15 6.18 -6.53 14.73
C MET A 15 5.47 -5.18 14.71
N THR A 16 6.18 -4.08 14.47
CA THR A 16 5.59 -2.73 14.43
C THR A 16 4.55 -2.60 13.32
N ALA A 17 4.83 -3.11 12.12
CA ALA A 17 3.89 -3.09 11.00
C ALA A 17 2.63 -3.91 11.27
N LEU A 18 2.77 -5.13 11.79
CA LEU A 18 1.64 -5.97 12.15
C LEU A 18 0.77 -5.33 13.24
N TYR A 19 1.39 -4.78 14.29
CA TYR A 19 0.66 -4.09 15.36
C TYR A 19 -0.07 -2.85 14.84
N HIS A 20 0.59 -2.02 14.02
CA HIS A 20 -0.03 -0.85 13.44
C HIS A 20 -1.25 -1.24 12.58
N PHE A 21 -1.10 -2.27 11.76
CA PHE A 21 -2.14 -2.74 10.86
C PHE A 21 -3.30 -3.48 11.57
N LEU A 22 -3.24 -3.69 12.89
CA LEU A 22 -4.43 -4.07 13.67
C LEU A 22 -5.44 -2.91 13.75
N PHE A 23 -4.96 -1.66 13.77
CA PHE A 23 -5.78 -0.47 13.99
C PHE A 23 -6.17 0.23 12.69
N VAL A 24 -5.28 0.22 11.68
CA VAL A 24 -5.51 0.86 10.37
C VAL A 24 -6.82 0.46 9.69
N PRO A 25 -7.11 -0.84 9.44
CA PRO A 25 -8.31 -1.23 8.68
C PRO A 25 -9.59 -0.81 9.40
N LEU A 26 -9.58 -0.82 10.74
CA LEU A 26 -10.73 -0.40 11.52
C LEU A 26 -10.94 1.13 11.43
N THR A 27 -9.88 1.94 11.45
CA THR A 27 -9.96 3.39 11.21
C THR A 27 -10.51 3.69 9.80
N LEU A 28 -9.97 3.04 8.77
CA LEU A 28 -10.38 3.25 7.37
C LEU A 28 -11.87 2.98 7.15
N GLY A 29 -12.38 1.86 7.66
CA GLY A 29 -13.78 1.52 7.47
C GLY A 29 -14.75 2.22 8.43
N LEU A 30 -14.35 2.46 9.68
CA LEU A 30 -15.23 3.16 10.63
C LEU A 30 -15.41 4.63 10.24
N SER A 31 -14.39 5.30 9.70
CA SER A 31 -14.53 6.70 9.28
C SER A 31 -15.62 6.88 8.21
N VAL A 32 -15.66 5.98 7.22
CA VAL A 32 -16.71 5.96 6.19
C VAL A 32 -18.08 5.56 6.77
N LEU A 33 -18.13 4.54 7.63
CA LEU A 33 -19.39 4.14 8.28
C LEU A 33 -19.99 5.27 9.14
N LEU A 34 -19.14 6.02 9.86
CA LEU A 34 -19.55 7.20 10.62
C LEU A 34 -20.10 8.29 9.70
N ALA A 35 -19.43 8.55 8.59
CA ALA A 35 -19.88 9.51 7.59
C ALA A 35 -21.23 9.11 6.98
N ILE A 36 -21.47 7.82 6.71
CA ILE A 36 -22.77 7.31 6.23
C ILE A 36 -23.86 7.49 7.30
N MET A 37 -23.60 7.12 8.55
CA MET A 37 -24.56 7.27 9.66
C MET A 37 -24.90 8.75 9.89
N GLU A 38 -23.90 9.63 9.84
CA GLU A 38 -24.13 11.05 10.03
C GLU A 38 -24.81 11.70 8.83
N THR A 39 -24.49 11.29 7.60
CA THR A 39 -25.22 11.71 6.39
C THR A 39 -26.70 11.39 6.55
N THR A 40 -27.01 10.18 7.02
CA THR A 40 -28.39 9.75 7.28
C THR A 40 -29.04 10.57 8.40
N TYR A 41 -28.29 10.95 9.44
CA TYR A 41 -28.77 11.88 10.46
C TYR A 41 -29.14 13.25 9.88
N VAL A 42 -28.27 13.84 9.07
CA VAL A 42 -28.50 15.17 8.48
C VAL A 42 -29.69 15.15 7.53
N MET A 43 -29.82 14.10 6.71
CA MET A 43 -30.94 13.95 5.77
C MET A 43 -32.29 13.70 6.46
N THR A 44 -32.31 12.87 7.51
CA THR A 44 -33.57 12.42 8.12
C THR A 44 -33.97 13.20 9.37
N GLY A 45 -33.02 13.89 10.01
CA GLY A 45 -33.21 14.57 11.29
C GLY A 45 -33.43 13.64 12.50
N ARG A 46 -33.47 12.32 12.31
CA ARG A 46 -33.78 11.36 13.38
C ARG A 46 -32.59 11.23 14.34
N GLN A 47 -32.83 11.54 15.62
CA GLN A 47 -31.78 11.60 16.65
C GLN A 47 -31.03 10.29 16.89
N ILE A 48 -31.65 9.15 16.58
CA ILE A 48 -30.99 7.84 16.71
C ILE A 48 -29.72 7.74 15.86
N TRP A 49 -29.69 8.33 14.67
CA TRP A 49 -28.49 8.32 13.82
C TRP A 49 -27.36 9.14 14.44
N ARG A 50 -27.67 10.28 15.07
CA ARG A 50 -26.70 11.06 15.86
C ARG A 50 -26.14 10.24 17.03
N GLN A 51 -26.99 9.51 17.74
CA GLN A 51 -26.57 8.63 18.84
C GLN A 51 -25.65 7.50 18.34
N MET A 52 -25.99 6.89 17.20
CA MET A 52 -25.18 5.86 16.56
C MET A 52 -23.80 6.42 16.16
N THR A 53 -23.74 7.57 15.47
CA THR A 53 -22.47 8.20 15.09
C THR A 53 -21.60 8.50 16.31
N LYS A 54 -22.19 9.02 17.40
CA LYS A 54 -21.43 9.26 18.64
C LYS A 54 -20.90 7.97 19.27
N PHE A 55 -21.73 6.92 19.34
CA PHE A 55 -21.34 5.63 19.91
C PHE A 55 -20.18 4.99 19.16
N TRP A 56 -20.32 4.83 17.83
CA TRP A 56 -19.25 4.28 17.00
C TRP A 56 -18.05 5.22 16.93
N GLY A 57 -18.28 6.52 17.03
CA GLY A 57 -17.25 7.55 17.10
C GLY A 57 -16.34 7.36 18.31
N THR A 58 -16.88 6.96 19.46
CA THR A 58 -16.06 6.64 20.65
C THR A 58 -15.11 5.47 20.38
N LEU A 59 -15.60 4.37 19.79
CA LEU A 59 -14.77 3.21 19.46
C LEU A 59 -13.72 3.53 18.38
N PHE A 60 -14.13 4.32 17.37
CA PHE A 60 -13.23 4.88 16.38
C PHE A 60 -12.11 5.70 17.03
N GLY A 61 -12.43 6.60 17.97
CA GLY A 61 -11.44 7.42 18.65
C GLY A 61 -10.40 6.62 19.44
N ILE A 62 -10.84 5.58 20.16
CA ILE A 62 -9.93 4.68 20.89
C ILE A 62 -8.96 3.97 19.92
N ASN A 63 -9.50 3.41 18.84
CA ASN A 63 -8.72 2.74 17.81
C ASN A 63 -7.75 3.70 17.10
N PHE A 64 -8.25 4.90 16.78
CA PHE A 64 -7.52 5.94 16.06
C PHE A 64 -6.27 6.39 16.82
N VAL A 65 -6.36 6.62 18.13
CA VAL A 65 -5.21 7.04 18.95
C VAL A 65 -4.09 5.98 18.92
N LEU A 66 -4.44 4.70 19.00
CA LEU A 66 -3.45 3.61 18.90
C LEU A 66 -2.86 3.51 17.48
N GLY A 67 -3.67 3.72 16.45
CA GLY A 67 -3.23 3.83 15.07
C GLY A 67 -2.19 4.93 14.87
N VAL A 68 -2.47 6.15 15.34
CA VAL A 68 -1.54 7.30 15.26
C VAL A 68 -0.23 7.00 16.00
N ALA A 69 -0.31 6.51 17.25
CA ALA A 69 0.88 6.22 18.04
C ALA A 69 1.79 5.19 17.37
N THR A 70 1.22 4.12 16.82
CA THR A 70 1.98 3.08 16.12
C THR A 70 2.50 3.54 14.75
N GLY A 71 1.76 4.42 14.06
CA GLY A 71 2.17 4.99 12.77
C GLY A 71 3.41 5.88 12.89
N ILE A 72 3.47 6.72 13.92
CA ILE A 72 4.65 7.55 14.22
C ILE A 72 5.90 6.68 14.41
N VAL A 73 5.78 5.57 15.15
CA VAL A 73 6.91 4.65 15.34
C VAL A 73 7.37 4.04 14.02
N MET A 74 6.43 3.68 13.13
CA MET A 74 6.75 3.12 11.82
C MET A 74 7.47 4.14 10.92
N GLU A 75 7.00 5.39 10.89
CA GLU A 75 7.62 6.47 10.10
C GLU A 75 9.11 6.64 10.47
N PHE A 76 9.41 6.73 11.78
CA PHE A 76 10.78 6.85 12.24
C PHE A 76 11.63 5.60 12.01
N GLN A 77 11.03 4.40 11.96
CA GLN A 77 11.78 3.16 11.71
C GLN A 77 12.44 3.14 10.32
N PHE A 78 11.85 3.78 9.31
CA PHE A 78 12.49 3.93 7.99
C PHE A 78 13.84 4.68 8.10
N GLY A 79 13.90 5.74 8.91
CA GLY A 79 15.11 6.53 9.12
C GLY A 79 16.15 5.86 10.03
N MET A 80 15.69 5.14 11.07
CA MET A 80 16.58 4.57 12.09
C MET A 80 17.24 3.26 11.62
N ASN A 81 16.44 2.23 11.35
CA ASN A 81 16.94 0.87 11.10
C ASN A 81 17.22 0.61 9.62
N TRP A 82 16.73 1.47 8.74
CA TRP A 82 16.83 1.32 7.28
C TRP A 82 17.50 2.55 6.65
N SER A 83 18.59 3.04 7.27
CA SER A 83 19.27 4.29 6.86
C SER A 83 19.79 4.26 5.42
N TYR A 84 20.41 3.15 4.98
CA TYR A 84 20.88 3.03 3.59
C TYR A 84 19.71 2.94 2.61
N TYR A 85 18.60 2.29 2.97
CA TYR A 85 17.38 2.31 2.16
C TYR A 85 16.85 3.74 2.02
N SER A 86 16.74 4.48 3.14
CA SER A 86 16.30 5.87 3.15
C SER A 86 17.21 6.78 2.31
N TYR A 87 18.52 6.56 2.32
CA TYR A 87 19.44 7.26 1.42
C TYR A 87 19.26 6.85 -0.05
N TYR A 88 19.19 5.54 -0.32
CA TYR A 88 19.24 4.98 -1.65
C TYR A 88 17.97 5.25 -2.47
N VAL A 89 16.79 5.31 -1.83
CA VAL A 89 15.51 5.52 -2.52
C VAL A 89 14.70 6.69 -1.98
N GLY A 90 15.25 7.48 -1.04
CA GLY A 90 14.51 8.55 -0.36
C GLY A 90 13.95 9.62 -1.30
N ASP A 91 14.57 9.86 -2.44
CA ASP A 91 14.07 10.80 -3.45
C ASP A 91 12.72 10.36 -4.03
N ILE A 92 12.52 9.04 -4.22
CA ILE A 92 11.25 8.49 -4.71
C ILE A 92 10.31 8.15 -3.56
N PHE A 93 10.78 7.36 -2.59
CA PHE A 93 9.96 6.83 -1.51
C PHE A 93 9.54 7.91 -0.51
N GLY A 94 10.40 8.89 -0.24
CA GLY A 94 10.12 9.96 0.72
C GLY A 94 9.08 10.97 0.22
N ALA A 95 8.95 11.17 -1.09
CA ALA A 95 8.02 12.15 -1.65
C ALA A 95 6.53 11.80 -1.35
N PRO A 96 6.03 10.58 -1.63
CA PRO A 96 4.68 10.18 -1.21
C PRO A 96 4.44 10.28 0.29
N LEU A 97 5.42 9.87 1.13
CA LEU A 97 5.30 9.94 2.59
C LEU A 97 5.19 11.40 3.09
N ALA A 98 5.96 12.31 2.51
CA ALA A 98 5.86 13.73 2.85
C ALA A 98 4.51 14.33 2.44
N ILE A 99 4.01 13.96 1.24
CA ILE A 99 2.70 14.40 0.74
C ILE A 99 1.57 13.82 1.60
N GLU A 100 1.67 12.56 2.03
CA GLU A 100 0.76 11.94 2.99
C GLU A 100 0.64 12.79 4.26
N GLY A 101 1.77 13.16 4.85
CA GLY A 101 1.80 14.01 6.04
C GLY A 101 1.12 15.35 5.81
N LEU A 102 1.48 16.06 4.75
CA LEU A 102 0.98 17.41 4.44
C LEU A 102 -0.51 17.44 4.06
N MET A 103 -0.98 16.44 3.31
CA MET A 103 -2.33 16.43 2.76
C MET A 103 -3.31 15.65 3.63
N ALA A 104 -2.96 14.41 3.97
CA ALA A 104 -3.90 13.46 4.54
C ALA A 104 -3.89 13.52 6.07
N PHE A 105 -2.71 13.46 6.70
CA PHE A 105 -2.62 13.51 8.17
C PHE A 105 -3.08 14.84 8.73
N PHE A 106 -2.70 15.97 8.12
CA PHE A 106 -3.22 17.27 8.58
C PHE A 106 -4.74 17.38 8.44
N LEU A 107 -5.31 16.89 7.34
CA LEU A 107 -6.76 16.90 7.15
C LEU A 107 -7.45 16.05 8.22
N GLU A 108 -7.00 14.80 8.39
CA GLU A 108 -7.56 13.87 9.36
C GLU A 108 -7.40 14.37 10.79
N ALA A 109 -6.18 14.75 11.22
CA ALA A 109 -5.88 15.20 12.58
C ALA A 109 -6.60 16.50 12.96
N THR A 110 -6.82 17.40 12.01
CA THR A 110 -7.58 18.64 12.26
C THR A 110 -9.07 18.34 12.39
N PHE A 111 -9.64 17.62 11.43
CA PHE A 111 -11.09 17.39 11.39
C PHE A 111 -11.56 16.33 12.38
N VAL A 112 -10.70 15.41 12.86
CA VAL A 112 -11.07 14.47 13.92
C VAL A 112 -11.33 15.18 15.24
N GLY A 113 -10.56 16.23 15.56
CA GLY A 113 -10.84 17.09 16.70
C GLY A 113 -12.20 17.79 16.57
N LEU A 114 -12.51 18.31 15.37
CA LEU A 114 -13.81 18.91 15.09
C LEU A 114 -14.96 17.90 15.13
N PHE A 115 -14.74 16.65 14.73
CA PHE A 115 -15.71 15.56 14.82
C PHE A 115 -16.08 15.21 16.27
N PHE A 116 -15.11 15.19 17.18
CA PHE A 116 -15.39 14.89 18.58
C PHE A 116 -15.99 16.06 19.35
N PHE A 117 -15.47 17.27 19.14
CA PHE A 117 -15.82 18.44 19.96
C PHE A 117 -16.79 19.42 19.28
N GLY A 118 -17.08 19.23 17.98
CA GLY A 118 -17.89 20.15 17.18
C GLY A 118 -19.40 19.95 17.27
N TRP A 119 -19.89 18.88 17.93
CA TRP A 119 -21.31 18.50 17.94
C TRP A 119 -22.29 19.60 18.35
N ASP A 120 -21.87 20.51 19.24
CA ASP A 120 -22.70 21.61 19.76
C ASP A 120 -22.12 22.99 19.37
N LYS A 121 -21.10 23.02 18.51
CA LYS A 121 -20.43 24.24 18.02
C LYS A 121 -20.59 24.46 16.52
N LEU A 122 -20.78 23.39 15.74
CA LEU A 122 -20.98 23.43 14.30
C LEU A 122 -22.45 23.25 13.94
N SER A 123 -22.83 23.75 12.77
CA SER A 123 -24.11 23.37 12.16
C SER A 123 -24.11 21.87 11.82
N LYS A 124 -25.29 21.26 11.65
CA LYS A 124 -25.40 19.84 11.27
C LYS A 124 -24.61 19.51 9.98
N VAL A 125 -24.65 20.42 9.00
CA VAL A 125 -23.90 20.26 7.74
C VAL A 125 -22.41 20.50 7.97
N GLY A 126 -22.03 21.48 8.79
CA GLY A 126 -20.62 21.72 9.13
C GLY A 126 -19.97 20.52 9.83
N HIS A 127 -20.68 19.87 10.75
CA HIS A 127 -20.22 18.64 11.40
C HIS A 127 -20.12 17.47 10.41
N LEU A 128 -21.07 17.36 9.49
CA LEU A 128 -21.02 16.33 8.45
C LEU A 128 -19.82 16.51 7.51
N VAL A 129 -19.51 17.74 7.12
CA VAL A 129 -18.31 18.06 6.35
C VAL A 129 -17.04 17.64 7.10
N ALA A 130 -16.98 17.90 8.41
CA ALA A 130 -15.85 17.45 9.23
C ALA A 130 -15.72 15.92 9.23
N THR A 131 -16.84 15.20 9.34
CA THR A 131 -16.86 13.74 9.34
C THR A 131 -16.40 13.15 8.01
N TRP A 132 -16.84 13.72 6.88
CA TRP A 132 -16.34 13.32 5.56
C TRP A 132 -14.89 13.70 5.34
N ALA A 133 -14.42 14.84 5.86
CA ALA A 133 -13.01 15.21 5.79
C ALA A 133 -12.12 14.21 6.55
N VAL A 134 -12.56 13.69 7.70
CA VAL A 134 -11.87 12.58 8.38
C VAL A 134 -11.82 11.35 7.49
N ALA A 135 -12.95 10.92 6.93
CA ALA A 135 -13.00 9.73 6.06
C ALA A 135 -12.12 9.86 4.80
N LEU A 136 -12.11 11.03 4.17
CA LEU A 136 -11.26 11.32 3.02
C LEU A 136 -9.79 11.38 3.41
N GLY A 137 -9.47 12.00 4.56
CA GLY A 137 -8.11 12.03 5.12
C GLY A 137 -7.55 10.63 5.31
N SER A 138 -8.26 9.75 6.03
CA SER A 138 -7.81 8.37 6.22
C SER A 138 -7.57 7.63 4.89
N ASN A 139 -8.42 7.87 3.89
CA ASN A 139 -8.29 7.23 2.57
C ASN A 139 -7.15 7.81 1.73
N PHE A 140 -6.89 9.12 1.79
CA PHE A 140 -5.74 9.71 1.15
C PHE A 140 -4.43 9.25 1.79
N SER A 141 -4.42 9.00 3.10
CA SER A 141 -3.27 8.37 3.75
C SER A 141 -3.01 6.98 3.18
N ALA A 142 -4.04 6.13 3.11
CA ALA A 142 -3.93 4.82 2.47
C ALA A 142 -3.45 4.91 1.02
N LEU A 143 -3.90 5.91 0.24
CA LEU A 143 -3.44 6.12 -1.12
C LEU A 143 -1.93 6.37 -1.19
N TRP A 144 -1.43 7.37 -0.45
CA TRP A 144 -0.03 7.77 -0.55
C TRP A 144 0.93 6.73 0.00
N ILE A 145 0.58 6.06 1.10
CA ILE A 145 1.42 4.99 1.65
C ILE A 145 1.44 3.75 0.73
N LEU A 146 0.33 3.47 0.02
CA LEU A 146 0.27 2.36 -0.92
C LEU A 146 0.88 2.69 -2.28
N ILE A 147 0.97 3.97 -2.67
CA ILE A 147 1.85 4.42 -3.76
C ILE A 147 3.31 4.10 -3.41
N ALA A 148 3.76 4.45 -2.21
CA ALA A 148 5.10 4.13 -1.75
C ALA A 148 5.36 2.61 -1.74
N ASN A 149 4.44 1.83 -1.18
CA ASN A 149 4.56 0.37 -1.17
C ASN A 149 4.46 -0.27 -2.56
N GLY A 150 3.61 0.25 -3.44
CA GLY A 150 3.47 -0.21 -4.82
C GLY A 150 4.75 0.02 -5.61
N TRP A 151 5.39 1.17 -5.43
CA TRP A 151 6.69 1.47 -6.01
C TRP A 151 7.78 0.51 -5.52
N MET A 152 7.80 0.16 -4.23
CA MET A 152 8.74 -0.85 -3.70
C MET A 152 8.60 -2.21 -4.39
N GLN A 153 7.43 -2.53 -4.95
CA GLN A 153 7.20 -3.77 -5.69
C GLN A 153 7.47 -3.63 -7.19
N ASN A 154 7.18 -2.47 -7.77
CA ASN A 154 7.36 -2.20 -9.20
C ASN A 154 7.97 -0.80 -9.38
N PRO A 155 9.31 -0.65 -9.43
CA PRO A 155 9.99 0.64 -9.29
C PRO A 155 10.00 1.47 -10.59
N VAL A 156 8.81 1.75 -11.15
CA VAL A 156 8.63 2.61 -12.33
C VAL A 156 8.93 4.09 -12.00
N GLY A 157 9.19 4.90 -13.03
CA GLY A 157 9.44 6.34 -12.88
C GLY A 157 10.72 6.69 -12.10
N SER A 158 11.71 5.79 -12.08
CA SER A 158 12.96 5.97 -11.34
C SER A 158 14.18 5.43 -12.09
N ALA A 159 15.35 6.01 -11.84
CA ALA A 159 16.62 5.55 -12.39
C ALA A 159 17.78 5.72 -11.40
N LEU A 160 18.77 4.83 -11.47
CA LEU A 160 20.00 4.95 -10.68
C LEU A 160 20.85 6.10 -11.25
N ASN A 161 21.25 7.02 -10.38
CA ASN A 161 22.24 8.05 -10.68
C ASN A 161 23.63 7.59 -10.16
N PRO A 162 24.60 7.28 -11.06
CA PRO A 162 25.93 6.82 -10.67
C PRO A 162 26.76 7.84 -9.86
N GLN A 163 26.45 9.12 -9.97
CA GLN A 163 27.16 10.20 -9.30
C GLN A 163 26.67 10.36 -7.86
N THR A 164 25.36 10.32 -7.64
CA THR A 164 24.75 10.44 -6.31
C THR A 164 24.60 9.09 -5.61
N MET A 165 24.83 7.97 -6.32
CA MET A 165 24.75 6.60 -5.79
C MET A 165 23.39 6.28 -5.14
N ARG A 166 22.31 6.85 -5.70
CA ARG A 166 20.92 6.63 -5.30
C ARG A 166 20.01 6.58 -6.51
N MET A 167 18.84 5.98 -6.33
CA MET A 167 17.75 6.09 -7.28
C MET A 167 17.15 7.50 -7.20
N GLU A 168 16.87 8.10 -8.34
CA GLU A 168 16.25 9.43 -8.46
C GLU A 168 14.96 9.33 -9.28
N ILE A 169 13.98 10.20 -8.99
CA ILE A 169 12.72 10.26 -9.74
C ILE A 169 13.01 10.71 -11.18
N THR A 170 12.55 9.93 -12.16
CA THR A 170 12.53 10.34 -13.57
C THR A 170 11.14 10.80 -14.01
N SER A 171 10.08 10.26 -13.41
CA SER A 171 8.69 10.62 -13.68
C SER A 171 7.84 10.40 -12.44
N PHE A 172 7.46 11.50 -11.78
CA PHE A 172 6.56 11.43 -10.62
C PHE A 172 5.17 10.90 -11.02
N PHE A 173 4.73 11.20 -12.24
CA PHE A 173 3.46 10.71 -12.77
C PHE A 173 3.43 9.17 -12.82
N ASP A 174 4.50 8.53 -13.32
CA ASP A 174 4.58 7.08 -13.40
C ASP A 174 4.62 6.42 -12.01
N VAL A 175 5.23 7.08 -11.02
CA VAL A 175 5.24 6.62 -9.62
C VAL A 175 3.82 6.63 -9.05
N VAL A 176 3.08 7.74 -9.23
CA VAL A 176 1.70 7.89 -8.73
C VAL A 176 0.74 6.91 -9.40
N PHE A 177 0.82 6.79 -10.73
CA PHE A 177 -0.07 5.92 -11.53
C PHE A 177 0.48 4.51 -11.74
N ASN A 178 1.41 4.07 -10.89
CA ASN A 178 1.94 2.71 -10.92
C ASN A 178 0.79 1.70 -10.79
N PRO A 179 0.62 0.76 -11.75
CA PRO A 179 -0.51 -0.17 -11.74
C PRO A 179 -0.56 -1.02 -10.46
N VAL A 180 0.60 -1.41 -9.93
CA VAL A 180 0.68 -2.17 -8.67
C VAL A 180 0.23 -1.34 -7.47
N ALA A 181 0.51 -0.03 -7.46
CA ALA A 181 0.01 0.86 -6.42
C ALA A 181 -1.51 1.02 -6.48
N GLN A 182 -2.06 1.19 -7.68
CA GLN A 182 -3.50 1.35 -7.88
C GLN A 182 -4.26 0.12 -7.38
N ALA A 183 -3.84 -1.08 -7.78
CA ALA A 183 -4.45 -2.34 -7.35
C ALA A 183 -4.34 -2.56 -5.83
N LYS A 184 -3.17 -2.27 -5.24
CA LYS A 184 -2.98 -2.33 -3.79
C LYS A 184 -3.89 -1.37 -3.05
N PHE A 185 -3.98 -0.12 -3.50
CA PHE A 185 -4.84 0.89 -2.90
C PHE A 185 -6.28 0.41 -2.79
N VAL A 186 -6.88 0.04 -3.92
CA VAL A 186 -8.29 -0.34 -3.96
C VAL A 186 -8.55 -1.65 -3.20
N HIS A 187 -7.65 -2.63 -3.25
CA HIS A 187 -7.79 -3.89 -2.52
C HIS A 187 -7.64 -3.70 -1.00
N THR A 188 -6.61 -2.97 -0.54
CA THR A 188 -6.36 -2.77 0.89
C THR A 188 -7.43 -1.90 1.55
N VAL A 189 -7.86 -0.84 0.89
CA VAL A 189 -8.92 0.04 1.41
C VAL A 189 -10.25 -0.71 1.51
N SER A 190 -10.65 -1.44 0.46
CA SER A 190 -11.87 -2.23 0.49
C SER A 190 -11.83 -3.35 1.54
N ALA A 191 -10.66 -3.97 1.77
CA ALA A 191 -10.47 -4.92 2.86
C ALA A 191 -10.63 -4.27 4.25
N GLY A 192 -10.14 -3.03 4.42
CA GLY A 192 -10.38 -2.23 5.62
C GLY A 192 -11.87 -1.96 5.87
N TYR A 193 -12.60 -1.65 4.80
CA TYR A 193 -14.06 -1.45 4.86
C TYR A 193 -14.80 -2.70 5.28
N VAL A 194 -14.40 -3.87 4.77
CA VAL A 194 -14.93 -5.17 5.21
C VAL A 194 -14.64 -5.39 6.69
N CYS A 195 -13.39 -5.17 7.12
CA CYS A 195 -12.99 -5.34 8.52
C CYS A 195 -13.87 -4.52 9.48
N ALA A 196 -14.05 -3.22 9.21
CA ALA A 196 -14.90 -2.37 10.05
C ALA A 196 -16.38 -2.76 9.98
N SER A 197 -16.87 -3.19 8.83
CA SER A 197 -18.26 -3.65 8.67
C SER A 197 -18.52 -4.91 9.50
N VAL A 198 -17.60 -5.88 9.46
CA VAL A 198 -17.66 -7.09 10.28
C VAL A 198 -17.58 -6.75 11.77
N PHE A 199 -16.74 -5.79 12.16
CA PHE A 199 -16.67 -5.30 13.53
C PHE A 199 -18.00 -4.72 14.01
N VAL A 200 -18.60 -3.81 13.23
CA VAL A 200 -19.91 -3.20 13.56
C VAL A 200 -21.01 -4.28 13.60
N LEU A 201 -21.01 -5.22 12.66
CA LEU A 201 -21.94 -6.36 12.64
C LEU A 201 -21.77 -7.24 13.87
N GLY A 202 -20.54 -7.60 14.24
CA GLY A 202 -20.25 -8.48 15.37
C GLY A 202 -20.71 -7.89 16.70
N VAL A 203 -20.34 -6.63 16.96
CA VAL A 203 -20.77 -5.91 18.18
C VAL A 203 -22.30 -5.73 18.20
N SER A 204 -22.91 -5.39 17.06
CA SER A 204 -24.37 -5.22 16.99
C SER A 204 -25.11 -6.55 17.16
N ALA A 205 -24.63 -7.64 16.56
CA ALA A 205 -25.19 -8.98 16.73
C ALA A 205 -25.10 -9.43 18.19
N TRP A 206 -23.99 -9.11 18.87
CA TRP A 206 -23.87 -9.37 20.30
C TRP A 206 -24.91 -8.62 21.13
N TYR A 207 -25.14 -7.32 20.86
CA TYR A 207 -26.20 -6.56 21.52
C TYR A 207 -27.60 -7.13 21.26
N MET A 208 -27.87 -7.56 20.02
CA MET A 208 -29.11 -8.25 19.66
C MET A 208 -29.31 -9.53 20.47
N LEU A 209 -28.28 -10.39 20.56
CA LEU A 209 -28.32 -11.63 21.33
C LEU A 209 -28.53 -11.39 22.84
N LYS A 210 -28.04 -10.27 23.36
CA LYS A 210 -28.19 -9.89 24.77
C LYS A 210 -29.48 -9.11 25.07
N GLY A 211 -30.32 -8.82 24.08
CA GLY A 211 -31.54 -8.05 24.29
C GLY A 211 -31.28 -6.56 24.64
N ARG A 212 -30.10 -6.02 24.30
CA ARG A 212 -29.67 -4.67 24.70
C ARG A 212 -29.57 -3.74 23.49
N HIS A 213 -29.88 -2.46 23.67
CA HIS A 213 -29.72 -1.40 22.65
C HIS A 213 -30.24 -1.78 21.25
N ILE A 214 -31.36 -2.52 21.19
CA ILE A 214 -31.88 -3.17 19.97
C ILE A 214 -32.07 -2.20 18.81
N GLU A 215 -32.56 -0.99 19.09
CA GLU A 215 -32.81 0.01 18.04
C GLU A 215 -31.52 0.51 17.37
N ILE A 216 -30.44 0.68 18.15
CA ILE A 216 -29.11 1.04 17.63
C ILE A 216 -28.53 -0.17 16.88
N ALA A 217 -28.56 -1.34 17.51
CA ALA A 217 -27.98 -2.56 16.96
C ALA A 217 -28.58 -2.93 15.59
N LYS A 218 -29.91 -2.94 15.45
CA LYS A 218 -30.58 -3.25 14.18
C LYS A 218 -30.15 -2.32 13.05
N ARG A 219 -30.13 -1.00 13.28
CA ARG A 219 -29.76 0.00 12.27
C ARG A 219 -28.27 -0.06 11.93
N SER A 220 -27.42 -0.28 12.93
CA SER A 220 -25.98 -0.51 12.74
C SER A 220 -25.74 -1.74 11.88
N MET A 221 -26.44 -2.85 12.13
CA MET A 221 -26.36 -4.05 11.29
C MET A 221 -26.78 -3.78 9.85
N THR A 222 -27.86 -3.02 9.62
CA THR A 222 -28.30 -2.70 8.25
C THR A 222 -27.24 -1.93 7.47
N VAL A 223 -26.67 -0.88 8.07
CA VAL A 223 -25.62 -0.08 7.41
C VAL A 223 -24.36 -0.90 7.17
N ALA A 224 -23.92 -1.66 8.18
CA ALA A 224 -22.71 -2.47 8.08
C ALA A 224 -22.87 -3.67 7.14
N ALA A 225 -24.04 -4.29 7.07
CA ALA A 225 -24.29 -5.38 6.12
C ALA A 225 -24.28 -4.88 4.67
N SER A 226 -24.93 -3.75 4.37
CA SER A 226 -24.97 -3.23 3.00
C SER A 226 -23.59 -2.73 2.56
N PHE A 227 -22.93 -1.92 3.38
CA PHE A 227 -21.59 -1.42 3.09
C PHE A 227 -20.55 -2.54 3.07
N GLY A 228 -20.64 -3.48 4.00
CA GLY A 228 -19.75 -4.64 4.09
C GLY A 228 -19.90 -5.58 2.89
N LEU A 229 -21.12 -5.83 2.42
CA LEU A 229 -21.35 -6.64 1.22
C LEU A 229 -20.76 -5.97 -0.02
N ALA A 230 -21.02 -4.68 -0.23
CA ALA A 230 -20.44 -3.93 -1.36
C ALA A 230 -18.90 -3.94 -1.30
N SER A 231 -18.34 -3.75 -0.11
CA SER A 231 -16.89 -3.79 0.11
C SER A 231 -16.31 -5.18 -0.12
N ALA A 232 -16.98 -6.25 0.31
CA ALA A 232 -16.53 -7.63 0.12
C ALA A 232 -16.51 -8.02 -1.36
N LEU A 233 -17.54 -7.63 -2.12
CA LEU A 233 -17.56 -7.83 -3.58
C LEU A 233 -16.40 -7.07 -4.25
N SER A 234 -16.14 -5.84 -3.80
CA SER A 234 -14.99 -5.04 -4.25
C SER A 234 -13.65 -5.76 -3.99
N VAL A 235 -13.46 -6.30 -2.77
CA VAL A 235 -12.24 -7.06 -2.41
C VAL A 235 -12.04 -8.28 -3.31
N VAL A 236 -13.10 -9.02 -3.63
CA VAL A 236 -13.01 -10.22 -4.48
C VAL A 236 -12.58 -9.83 -5.90
N VAL A 237 -13.27 -8.87 -6.52
CA VAL A 237 -12.99 -8.45 -7.90
C VAL A 237 -11.61 -7.82 -8.02
N LEU A 238 -11.24 -6.93 -7.09
CA LEU A 238 -9.96 -6.26 -7.10
C LEU A 238 -8.81 -7.15 -6.62
N GLY A 239 -9.12 -8.19 -5.85
CA GLY A 239 -8.16 -9.24 -5.50
C GLY A 239 -7.76 -10.07 -6.71
N ASP A 240 -8.73 -10.41 -7.57
CA ASP A 240 -8.46 -11.08 -8.84
C ASP A 240 -7.62 -10.21 -9.78
N GLU A 241 -7.91 -8.91 -9.88
CA GLU A 241 -7.09 -7.96 -10.65
C GLU A 241 -5.66 -7.84 -10.08
N SER A 242 -5.53 -7.75 -8.75
CA SER A 242 -4.22 -7.68 -8.10
C SER A 242 -3.41 -8.99 -8.28
N GLY A 243 -4.09 -10.13 -8.29
CA GLY A 243 -3.50 -11.43 -8.62
C GLY A 243 -2.97 -11.47 -10.06
N TYR A 244 -3.76 -10.96 -11.01
CA TYR A 244 -3.34 -10.82 -12.40
C TYR A 244 -2.10 -9.92 -12.55
N LEU A 245 -2.08 -8.72 -11.96
CA LEU A 245 -0.89 -7.84 -12.02
C LEU A 245 0.34 -8.46 -11.35
N THR A 246 0.15 -9.33 -10.35
CA THR A 246 1.24 -10.07 -9.73
C THR A 246 1.89 -11.03 -10.73
N THR A 247 1.14 -11.59 -11.68
CA THR A 247 1.68 -12.47 -12.74
C THR A 247 2.52 -11.70 -13.76
N GLU A 248 2.22 -10.41 -13.97
CA GLU A 248 2.99 -9.55 -14.88
C GLU A 248 4.27 -9.02 -14.22
N HIS A 249 4.16 -8.50 -13.00
CA HIS A 249 5.23 -7.73 -12.37
C HIS A 249 6.00 -8.46 -11.27
N GLN A 250 5.43 -9.52 -10.67
CA GLN A 250 5.95 -10.18 -9.47
C GLN A 250 5.81 -11.72 -9.53
N LYS A 251 6.23 -12.32 -10.65
CA LYS A 251 6.07 -13.76 -10.95
C LYS A 251 6.48 -14.72 -9.83
N MET A 252 7.57 -14.43 -9.12
CA MET A 252 8.03 -15.28 -8.02
C MET A 252 7.02 -15.33 -6.86
N LYS A 253 6.33 -14.23 -6.57
CA LYS A 253 5.29 -14.21 -5.52
C LYS A 253 4.15 -15.14 -5.89
N LEU A 254 3.66 -15.05 -7.12
CA LEU A 254 2.59 -15.90 -7.60
C LEU A 254 2.98 -17.37 -7.58
N ALA A 255 4.15 -17.70 -8.15
CA ALA A 255 4.63 -19.08 -8.19
C ALA A 255 4.82 -19.66 -6.79
N ALA A 256 5.26 -18.86 -5.82
CA ALA A 256 5.37 -19.28 -4.43
C ALA A 256 4.00 -19.45 -3.74
N ILE A 257 3.03 -18.56 -3.99
CA ILE A 257 1.66 -18.66 -3.44
C ILE A 257 0.97 -19.94 -3.94
N GLU A 258 1.10 -20.24 -5.23
CA GLU A 258 0.47 -21.41 -5.86
C GLU A 258 1.28 -22.71 -5.71
N GLY A 259 2.50 -22.64 -5.17
CA GLY A 259 3.39 -23.80 -5.04
C GLY A 259 3.87 -24.36 -6.39
N MET A 260 4.09 -23.50 -7.39
CA MET A 260 4.52 -23.85 -8.75
C MET A 260 6.04 -23.97 -8.85
N TRP A 261 6.58 -25.15 -8.55
CA TRP A 261 8.02 -25.41 -8.60
C TRP A 261 8.57 -25.36 -10.02
N THR A 262 7.87 -26.02 -10.95
CA THR A 262 8.19 -26.07 -12.38
C THR A 262 7.22 -25.21 -13.19
N THR A 263 7.59 -24.85 -14.43
CA THR A 263 6.68 -24.11 -15.32
C THR A 263 5.41 -24.91 -15.59
N GLU A 264 4.26 -24.28 -15.34
CA GLU A 264 2.95 -24.88 -15.53
C GLU A 264 2.51 -24.75 -17.00
N PRO A 265 2.14 -25.86 -17.66
CA PRO A 265 1.65 -25.83 -19.02
C PRO A 265 0.29 -25.13 -19.08
N ALA A 266 0.00 -24.53 -20.23
CA ALA A 266 -1.30 -23.92 -20.45
C ALA A 266 -2.38 -24.99 -20.78
N PRO A 267 -3.61 -24.85 -20.26
CA PRO A 267 -4.05 -23.91 -19.23
C PRO A 267 -3.64 -24.36 -17.81
N ALA A 268 -2.98 -23.47 -17.06
CA ALA A 268 -2.48 -23.77 -15.72
C ALA A 268 -3.62 -24.07 -14.73
N ALA A 269 -3.39 -25.02 -13.82
CA ALA A 269 -4.31 -25.35 -12.73
C ALA A 269 -4.09 -24.43 -11.51
N PHE A 270 -5.16 -24.21 -10.75
CA PHE A 270 -5.13 -23.46 -9.48
C PHE A 270 -4.92 -24.43 -8.31
N THR A 271 -4.02 -24.11 -7.39
CA THR A 271 -3.76 -24.93 -6.20
C THR A 271 -4.70 -24.50 -5.07
N ALA A 272 -5.83 -25.20 -4.92
CA ALA A 272 -6.82 -24.86 -3.88
C ALA A 272 -6.36 -25.24 -2.47
N PHE A 273 -5.55 -26.28 -2.34
CA PHE A 273 -4.94 -26.73 -1.09
C PHE A 273 -3.63 -27.45 -1.39
N GLY A 274 -2.66 -27.41 -0.47
CA GLY A 274 -1.40 -28.12 -0.59
C GLY A 274 -0.40 -27.70 0.49
N PHE A 275 0.59 -28.54 0.75
CA PHE A 275 1.68 -28.26 1.68
C PHE A 275 3.01 -28.15 0.92
N PRO A 276 3.52 -26.94 0.67
CA PRO A 276 4.77 -26.76 -0.07
C PRO A 276 5.98 -27.22 0.76
N ASP A 277 6.85 -28.00 0.14
CA ASP A 277 8.12 -28.48 0.69
C ASP A 277 9.29 -27.89 -0.11
N GLN A 278 10.04 -27.00 0.55
CA GLN A 278 11.17 -26.30 -0.08
C GLN A 278 12.39 -27.18 -0.31
N GLU A 279 12.59 -28.21 0.51
CA GLU A 279 13.75 -29.11 0.38
C GLU A 279 13.51 -30.11 -0.75
N ALA A 280 12.32 -30.71 -0.78
CA ALA A 280 11.92 -31.63 -1.85
C ALA A 280 11.55 -30.91 -3.17
N ARG A 281 11.31 -29.59 -3.12
CA ARG A 281 10.81 -28.77 -4.25
C ARG A 281 9.53 -29.34 -4.87
N GLU A 282 8.61 -29.73 -4.01
CA GLU A 282 7.31 -30.25 -4.40
C GLU A 282 6.20 -29.78 -3.46
N THR A 283 4.94 -29.86 -3.90
CA THR A 283 3.78 -29.48 -3.10
C THR A 283 2.98 -30.74 -2.76
N HIS A 284 3.05 -31.16 -1.49
CA HIS A 284 2.40 -32.38 -1.02
C HIS A 284 0.89 -32.20 -0.86
N TYR A 285 0.14 -33.28 -1.09
CA TYR A 285 -1.33 -33.34 -0.92
C TYR A 285 -2.08 -32.22 -1.67
N ALA A 286 -1.55 -31.82 -2.82
CA ALA A 286 -2.10 -30.72 -3.59
C ALA A 286 -3.47 -31.08 -4.20
N VAL A 287 -4.46 -30.20 -3.99
CA VAL A 287 -5.77 -30.26 -4.64
C VAL A 287 -5.80 -29.20 -5.72
N HIS A 288 -5.71 -29.63 -6.97
CA HIS A 288 -5.72 -28.75 -8.11
C HIS A 288 -7.11 -28.62 -8.73
N ILE A 289 -7.50 -27.39 -9.07
CA ILE A 289 -8.68 -27.09 -9.87
C ILE A 289 -8.20 -26.77 -11.29
N PRO A 290 -8.53 -27.61 -12.30
CA PRO A 290 -8.04 -27.41 -13.65
C PRO A 290 -8.42 -26.03 -14.22
N TRP A 291 -7.48 -25.43 -14.96
CA TRP A 291 -7.65 -24.26 -15.83
C TRP A 291 -7.95 -22.92 -15.14
N VAL A 292 -8.40 -22.95 -13.88
CA VAL A 292 -8.77 -21.73 -13.14
C VAL A 292 -7.61 -20.74 -13.12
N MET A 293 -6.38 -21.22 -12.90
CA MET A 293 -5.22 -20.34 -12.83
C MET A 293 -4.83 -19.71 -14.17
N GLY A 294 -5.05 -20.42 -15.29
CA GLY A 294 -4.97 -19.81 -16.62
C GLY A 294 -5.99 -18.68 -16.80
N LEU A 295 -7.22 -18.89 -16.34
CA LEU A 295 -8.29 -17.88 -16.46
C LEU A 295 -8.07 -16.65 -15.56
N ILE A 296 -7.64 -16.84 -14.31
CA ILE A 296 -7.46 -15.73 -13.36
C ILE A 296 -6.07 -15.10 -13.42
N GLY A 297 -5.03 -15.91 -13.62
CA GLY A 297 -3.64 -15.47 -13.60
C GLY A 297 -3.14 -14.91 -14.93
N THR A 298 -3.56 -15.47 -16.07
CA THR A 298 -3.05 -15.04 -17.40
C THR A 298 -4.13 -14.52 -18.34
N ARG A 299 -5.41 -14.62 -17.95
CA ARG A 299 -6.57 -14.34 -18.82
C ARG A 299 -6.52 -15.13 -20.14
N SER A 300 -5.92 -16.32 -20.11
CA SER A 300 -5.61 -17.10 -21.32
C SER A 300 -5.65 -18.60 -21.05
N LEU A 301 -6.04 -19.35 -22.07
CA LEU A 301 -6.00 -20.82 -22.07
C LEU A 301 -4.72 -21.39 -22.69
N THR A 302 -3.88 -20.53 -23.27
CA THR A 302 -2.70 -20.94 -24.06
C THR A 302 -1.40 -20.34 -23.54
N THR A 303 -1.44 -19.55 -22.47
CA THR A 303 -0.27 -18.90 -21.88
C THR A 303 0.22 -19.71 -20.69
N GLU A 304 1.47 -20.18 -20.76
CA GLU A 304 2.16 -20.87 -19.67
C GLU A 304 2.51 -19.91 -18.52
N ILE A 305 2.66 -20.46 -17.32
CA ILE A 305 3.08 -19.70 -16.12
C ILE A 305 4.46 -20.20 -15.68
N SER A 306 5.43 -19.28 -15.63
CA SER A 306 6.80 -19.62 -15.20
C SER A 306 6.83 -20.05 -13.73
N GLY A 307 7.34 -21.25 -13.47
CA GLY A 307 7.55 -21.77 -12.11
C GLY A 307 8.85 -21.27 -11.48
N ILE A 308 9.03 -21.59 -10.20
CA ILE A 308 10.15 -21.17 -9.35
C ILE A 308 11.50 -21.52 -9.99
N ASP A 309 11.68 -22.75 -10.50
CA ASP A 309 12.93 -23.21 -11.14
C ASP A 309 13.37 -22.30 -12.29
N THR A 310 12.43 -21.93 -13.15
CA THR A 310 12.70 -21.08 -14.32
C THR A 310 13.07 -19.67 -13.86
N LEU A 311 12.36 -19.15 -12.86
CA LEU A 311 12.60 -17.81 -12.31
C LEU A 311 13.94 -17.72 -11.57
N GLU A 312 14.36 -18.77 -10.85
CA GLU A 312 15.68 -18.87 -10.22
C GLU A 312 16.80 -18.84 -11.26
N LYS A 313 16.69 -19.60 -12.36
CA LYS A 313 17.67 -19.57 -13.46
C LYS A 313 17.76 -18.18 -14.12
N GLN A 314 16.63 -17.50 -14.29
CA GLN A 314 16.61 -16.11 -14.78
C GLN A 314 17.29 -15.17 -13.79
N ALA A 315 17.05 -15.34 -12.48
CA ALA A 315 17.67 -14.55 -11.43
C ALA A 315 19.19 -14.78 -11.39
N GLU A 316 19.67 -16.02 -11.55
CA GLU A 316 21.10 -16.33 -11.63
C GLU A 316 21.78 -15.55 -12.77
N THR A 317 21.16 -15.53 -13.95
CA THR A 317 21.65 -14.77 -15.10
C THR A 317 21.73 -13.27 -14.77
N ARG A 318 20.67 -12.72 -14.17
CA ARG A 318 20.64 -11.31 -13.74
C ARG A 318 21.69 -10.98 -12.69
N ILE A 319 22.00 -11.90 -11.77
CA ILE A 319 23.06 -11.72 -10.77
C ILE A 319 24.42 -11.62 -11.47
N ARG A 320 24.70 -12.53 -12.42
CA ARG A 320 25.97 -12.52 -13.20
C ARG A 320 26.15 -11.23 -14.00
N ASP A 321 25.08 -10.71 -14.60
CA ASP A 321 25.12 -9.43 -15.29
C ASP A 321 25.22 -8.24 -14.33
N GLY A 322 24.58 -8.33 -13.16
CA GLY A 322 24.68 -7.36 -12.08
C GLY A 322 26.10 -7.17 -11.55
N ILE A 323 26.90 -8.25 -11.48
CA ILE A 323 28.33 -8.16 -11.12
C ILE A 323 29.08 -7.30 -12.14
N LYS A 324 28.87 -7.51 -13.44
CA LYS A 324 29.49 -6.69 -14.50
C LYS A 324 29.07 -5.23 -14.40
N ALA A 325 27.79 -4.98 -14.13
CA ALA A 325 27.25 -3.63 -13.96
C ALA A 325 27.85 -2.94 -12.72
N TYR A 326 28.04 -3.67 -11.62
CA TYR A 326 28.68 -3.15 -10.42
C TYR A 326 30.15 -2.78 -10.67
N ASP A 327 30.91 -3.63 -11.36
CA ASP A 327 32.29 -3.33 -11.74
C ASP A 327 32.39 -2.07 -12.60
N ALA A 328 31.47 -1.91 -13.55
CA ALA A 328 31.37 -0.70 -14.36
C ALA A 328 31.04 0.54 -13.51
N LEU A 329 30.09 0.41 -12.57
CA LEU A 329 29.72 1.48 -11.64
C LEU A 329 30.92 1.91 -10.76
N MET A 330 31.71 0.96 -10.27
CA MET A 330 32.91 1.25 -9.50
C MET A 330 33.99 1.97 -10.32
N LYS A 331 34.13 1.65 -11.61
CA LYS A 331 35.00 2.39 -12.53
C LYS A 331 34.52 3.82 -12.76
N ILE A 332 33.22 4.02 -12.97
CA ILE A 332 32.61 5.36 -13.11
C ILE A 332 32.88 6.19 -11.85
N ARG A 333 32.70 5.59 -10.67
CA ARG A 333 32.95 6.25 -9.38
C ARG A 333 34.42 6.63 -9.21
N ALA A 334 35.34 5.76 -9.62
CA ALA A 334 36.78 6.00 -9.53
C ALA A 334 37.25 7.11 -10.49
N ALA A 335 36.58 7.29 -11.63
CA ALA A 335 36.95 8.28 -12.64
C ALA A 335 36.82 9.74 -12.14
N LYS A 336 36.08 10.00 -11.04
CA LYS A 336 35.63 11.33 -10.55
C LYS A 336 34.93 12.17 -11.63
N PRO A 337 34.06 13.12 -11.28
CA PRO A 337 33.53 14.05 -12.28
C PRO A 337 34.70 14.88 -12.80
N VAL A 338 34.90 14.93 -14.12
CA VAL A 338 35.59 16.07 -14.73
C VAL A 338 34.81 17.30 -14.27
N ALA A 339 35.47 18.22 -13.58
CA ALA A 339 34.84 19.40 -13.04
C ALA A 339 33.97 20.06 -14.12
N ALA A 340 32.67 20.20 -13.84
CA ALA A 340 31.82 21.14 -14.53
C ALA A 340 32.37 22.54 -14.24
N GLY A 341 33.35 22.98 -15.04
CA GLY A 341 34.18 24.15 -14.74
C GLY A 341 35.33 24.41 -15.71
N THR A 342 35.72 23.48 -16.56
CA THR A 342 36.52 23.83 -17.75
C THR A 342 35.58 24.01 -18.93
N ALA A 343 34.98 25.20 -19.02
CA ALA A 343 34.75 25.77 -20.33
C ALA A 343 36.08 25.66 -21.08
N VAL A 344 36.10 24.90 -22.16
CA VAL A 344 37.18 24.98 -23.14
C VAL A 344 37.14 26.45 -23.60
N GLN A 345 38.01 27.28 -23.03
CA GLN A 345 38.39 28.52 -23.68
C GLN A 345 39.07 28.08 -24.97
N ASP A 346 38.29 28.04 -26.04
CA ASP A 346 38.82 27.93 -27.38
C ASP A 346 39.43 29.31 -27.70
N PRO A 347 40.77 29.43 -27.77
CA PRO A 347 41.41 30.70 -28.11
C PRO A 347 40.99 31.21 -29.50
N ALA A 348 40.45 30.35 -30.38
CA ALA A 348 39.88 30.78 -31.66
C ALA A 348 38.53 31.51 -31.51
N ALA A 349 37.74 31.20 -30.47
CA ALA A 349 36.46 31.88 -30.20
C ALA A 349 36.65 33.25 -29.55
N GLU A 350 37.75 33.45 -28.82
CA GLU A 350 38.09 34.73 -28.19
C GLU A 350 38.63 35.74 -29.22
N GLN A 351 39.37 35.26 -30.23
CA GLN A 351 39.86 36.08 -31.35
C GLN A 351 38.75 36.48 -32.33
N ALA A 352 37.69 35.68 -32.45
CA ALA A 352 36.50 36.05 -33.23
C ALA A 352 35.69 37.17 -32.54
N ARG A 353 35.65 37.20 -31.20
CA ARG A 353 34.93 38.23 -30.43
C ARG A 353 35.62 39.59 -30.43
N SER A 354 36.96 39.64 -30.55
CA SER A 354 37.69 40.91 -30.64
C SER A 354 37.66 41.55 -32.03
N SER A 355 37.20 40.85 -33.07
CA SER A 355 37.11 41.37 -34.45
C SER A 355 35.82 42.13 -34.79
N PHE A 356 34.88 42.20 -33.84
CA PHE A 356 33.62 42.94 -33.97
C PHE A 356 33.53 44.17 -33.04
N ALA A 357 34.67 44.57 -32.46
CA ALA A 357 34.74 45.71 -31.54
C ALA A 357 35.64 46.86 -32.04
N ASP A 358 35.95 46.90 -33.34
CA ASP A 358 36.51 48.07 -34.02
C ASP A 358 35.76 48.35 -35.34
#